data_AF-A0AA35IAI8-F1
#
_entry.id   AF-A0AA35IAI8-F1
#
_cell.length_a   1.000
_cell.length_b   1.000
_cell.length_c   1.000
_cell.angle_alpha   90.00
_cell.angle_beta   90.00
_cell.angle_gamma   90.00
#
_symmetry.space_group_name_H-M   'P 1'
#
loop_
_entity.id
_entity.type
_entity.pdbx_description
1 polymer ?
#
loop_
_entity_poly.entity_id
_entity_poly.type
_entity_poly.pdbx_seq_one_letter_code
_entity_poly.pdbx_strand_id
1 'polypeptide(L)'
;MTAGLKVYDPSGLALLDMTSTISQMMGYVDTGAANGSLSIPLPPAGRTLFYAITELSAQNKYLGKRPGVTLAVGASAATLAWQYSYAGGWGFYSLNCRIHYGYY
;
A
#
# COMPACT_ATOMS: atom_id res chain seq x y z
N MET A 1 16.33 -14.57 -3.96
CA MET A 1 15.58 -14.57 -2.70
C MET A 1 16.04 -15.77 -1.88
N THR A 2 16.51 -15.56 -0.66
CA THR A 2 16.91 -16.65 0.23
C THR A 2 15.68 -17.21 0.93
N ALA A 3 15.46 -18.52 0.84
CA ALA A 3 14.42 -19.20 1.58
C ALA A 3 14.75 -19.20 3.08
N GLY A 4 13.73 -19.07 3.92
CA GLY A 4 13.83 -19.40 5.33
C GLY A 4 13.86 -20.91 5.54
N LEU A 5 13.70 -21.36 6.79
CA LEU A 5 13.54 -22.78 7.08
C LEU A 5 12.27 -23.30 6.40
N LYS A 6 12.41 -24.33 5.57
CA LYS A 6 11.29 -25.05 4.97
C LYS A 6 11.33 -26.51 5.40
N VAL A 7 10.22 -27.01 5.92
CA VAL A 7 10.05 -28.42 6.28
C VAL A 7 8.99 -29.02 5.36
N TYR A 8 9.32 -30.15 4.76
CA TYR A 8 8.43 -30.90 3.89
C TYR A 8 8.17 -32.28 4.49
N ASP A 9 7.01 -32.84 4.20
CA ASP A 9 6.78 -34.26 4.44
C ASP A 9 7.49 -35.12 3.36
N PRO A 10 7.52 -36.46 3.51
CA PRO A 10 8.10 -37.34 2.49
C PRO A 10 7.39 -37.32 1.13
N SER A 11 6.16 -36.80 1.05
CA SER A 11 5.40 -36.64 -0.20
C SER A 11 5.71 -35.32 -0.93
N GLY A 12 6.47 -34.42 -0.30
CA GLY A 12 6.85 -33.12 -0.83
C GLY A 12 5.88 -31.98 -0.45
N LEU A 13 4.91 -32.21 0.43
CA LEU A 13 4.01 -31.17 0.93
C LEU A 13 4.73 -30.29 1.94
N ALA A 14 4.59 -28.97 1.79
CA ALA A 14 5.16 -28.00 2.71
C ALA A 14 4.40 -28.02 4.05
N LEU A 15 5.10 -28.41 5.12
CA LEU A 15 4.57 -28.42 6.49
C LEU A 15 4.83 -27.11 7.22
N LEU A 16 5.98 -26.48 6.94
CA LEU A 16 6.40 -25.21 7.55
C LEU A 16 7.22 -24.43 6.53
N ASP A 17 6.90 -23.15 6.36
CA ASP A 17 7.71 -22.20 5.61
C ASP A 17 7.92 -20.95 6.48
N MET A 18 9.13 -20.79 7.00
CA MET A 18 9.55 -19.62 7.79
C MET A 18 10.23 -18.56 6.91
N THR A 19 9.97 -18.55 5.60
CA THR A 19 10.49 -17.50 4.71
C THR A 19 9.81 -16.17 5.03
N SER A 20 10.60 -15.23 5.55
CA SER A 20 10.15 -13.86 5.85
C SER A 20 10.66 -12.89 4.79
N THR A 21 9.85 -11.90 4.46
CA THR A 21 10.26 -10.76 3.65
C THR A 21 10.45 -9.54 4.55
N ILE A 22 11.50 -8.77 4.27
CA ILE A 22 11.73 -7.46 4.89
C ILE A 22 11.25 -6.41 3.90
N SER A 23 10.31 -5.58 4.33
CA SER A 23 9.84 -4.47 3.53
C SER A 23 10.87 -3.35 3.48
N GLN A 24 10.95 -2.67 2.34
CA GLN A 24 11.69 -1.43 2.18
C GLN A 24 10.76 -0.33 1.70
N MET A 25 10.85 0.82 2.36
CA MET A 25 10.15 2.03 1.97
C MET A 25 10.83 2.70 0.80
N MET A 26 10.05 3.10 -0.19
CA MET A 26 10.52 3.86 -1.35
C MET A 26 10.20 5.35 -1.21
N GLY A 27 9.02 5.67 -0.68
CA GLY A 27 8.59 7.06 -0.55
C GLY A 27 7.19 7.20 0.01
N TYR A 28 6.67 8.42 -0.08
CA TYR A 28 5.31 8.73 0.32
C TYR A 28 4.75 9.87 -0.53
N VAL A 29 3.42 9.97 -0.54
CA VAL A 29 2.70 11.12 -1.10
C VAL A 29 1.62 11.58 -0.12
N ASP A 30 1.48 12.88 0.04
CA ASP A 30 0.40 13.48 0.81
C ASP A 30 -0.75 13.82 -0.13
N THR A 31 -1.97 13.38 0.20
CA THR A 31 -3.13 13.50 -0.70
C THR A 31 -3.68 14.93 -0.78
N GLY A 32 -3.34 15.78 0.18
CA GLY A 32 -3.89 17.14 0.28
C GLY A 32 -5.41 17.17 0.43
N ALA A 33 -6.02 16.10 0.97
CA ALA A 33 -7.47 15.91 1.01
C ALA A 33 -8.17 15.96 -0.37
N ALA A 34 -7.44 15.66 -1.46
CA ALA A 34 -7.97 15.66 -2.82
C ALA A 34 -7.67 14.33 -3.53
N ASN A 35 -8.46 14.00 -4.55
CA ASN A 35 -8.18 12.87 -5.43
C ASN A 35 -6.88 13.10 -6.21
N GLY A 36 -6.19 12.03 -6.56
CA GLY A 36 -4.96 12.16 -7.32
C GLY A 36 -4.35 10.85 -7.77
N SER A 37 -3.22 10.97 -8.44
CA SER A 37 -2.40 9.84 -8.84
C SER A 37 -0.94 10.25 -8.93
N LEU A 38 -0.05 9.28 -8.74
CA LEU A 38 1.39 9.44 -8.82
C LEU A 38 2.00 8.24 -9.55
N SER A 39 2.92 8.51 -10.46
CA SER A 39 3.81 7.48 -11.01
C SER A 39 4.92 7.21 -10.01
N ILE A 40 5.08 5.96 -9.58
CA ILE A 40 6.14 5.49 -8.69
C ILE A 40 7.07 4.52 -9.42
N PRO A 41 8.34 4.41 -9.00
CA PRO A 41 9.28 3.47 -9.61
C PRO A 41 8.80 2.02 -9.49
N LEU A 42 9.25 1.15 -10.39
CA LEU A 42 9.05 -0.28 -10.28
C LEU A 42 9.89 -0.86 -9.11
N PRO A 43 9.44 -1.96 -8.49
CA PRO A 43 10.23 -2.64 -7.49
C PRO A 43 11.41 -3.36 -8.18
N PRO A 44 12.51 -3.67 -7.46
CA PRO A 44 13.55 -4.55 -7.97
C PRO A 44 12.97 -5.90 -8.42
N ALA A 45 13.67 -6.59 -9.34
CA ALA A 45 13.20 -7.87 -9.87
C ALA A 45 12.88 -8.89 -8.78
N GLY A 46 11.69 -9.49 -8.85
CA GLY A 46 11.20 -10.48 -7.89
C GLY A 46 10.67 -9.92 -6.57
N ARG A 47 10.51 -8.60 -6.46
CA ARG A 47 9.88 -7.93 -5.31
C ARG A 47 8.47 -7.47 -5.65
N THR A 48 7.62 -7.38 -4.62
CA THR A 48 6.22 -6.97 -4.77
C THR A 48 6.01 -5.60 -4.15
N LEU A 49 5.42 -4.68 -4.91
CA LEU A 49 5.06 -3.35 -4.37
C LEU A 49 3.91 -3.46 -3.36
N PHE A 50 3.91 -2.55 -2.38
CA PHE A 50 2.82 -2.37 -1.44
C PHE A 50 2.60 -0.88 -1.14
N TYR A 51 1.47 -0.57 -0.50
CA TYR A 51 1.20 0.74 0.07
C TYR A 51 0.59 0.64 1.48
N ALA A 52 0.73 1.70 2.26
CA ALA A 52 0.08 1.87 3.55
C ALA A 52 -0.39 3.32 3.72
N ILE A 53 -1.55 3.51 4.36
CA ILE A 53 -2.19 4.82 4.50
C ILE A 53 -2.12 5.25 5.98
N THR A 54 -1.68 6.48 6.22
CA THR A 54 -1.64 7.11 7.54
C THR A 54 -2.42 8.42 7.49
N GLU A 55 -3.31 8.65 8.45
CA GLU A 55 -4.00 9.93 8.58
C GLU A 55 -3.06 11.05 9.04
N LEU A 56 -3.16 12.22 8.41
CA LEU A 56 -2.40 13.41 8.82
C LEU A 56 -3.23 14.40 9.65
N SER A 57 -4.56 14.26 9.68
CA SER A 57 -5.43 15.12 10.47
C SER A 57 -5.73 14.52 11.85
N ALA A 58 -5.62 15.35 12.88
CA ALA A 58 -6.10 15.04 14.23
C ALA A 58 -7.59 15.39 14.43
N GLN A 59 -8.24 16.02 13.44
CA GLN A 59 -9.67 16.32 13.51
C GLN A 59 -10.50 15.04 13.45
N ASN A 60 -11.73 15.12 13.97
CA ASN A 60 -12.61 14.00 14.31
C ASN A 60 -12.57 12.84 13.28
N LYS A 61 -11.76 11.81 13.59
CA LYS A 61 -11.45 10.66 12.70
C LYS A 61 -12.68 9.88 12.21
N TYR A 62 -13.80 10.01 12.92
CA TYR A 62 -15.06 9.33 12.60
C TYR A 62 -15.79 9.96 11.40
N LEU A 63 -15.48 11.22 11.11
CA LEU A 63 -16.11 12.02 10.07
C LEU A 63 -15.25 12.10 8.80
N GLY A 64 -13.92 12.15 8.97
CA GLY A 64 -12.98 12.11 7.84
C GLY A 64 -12.97 10.75 7.15
N LYS A 65 -12.96 10.74 5.81
CA LYS A 65 -12.91 9.52 5.01
C LYS A 65 -11.53 9.36 4.40
N ARG A 66 -10.93 8.18 4.57
CA ARG A 66 -9.70 7.78 3.86
C ARG A 66 -10.03 7.54 2.38
N PRO A 67 -9.10 7.77 1.45
CA PRO A 67 -9.33 7.44 0.06
C PRO A 67 -9.24 5.92 -0.15
N GLY A 68 -9.96 5.42 -1.15
CA GLY A 68 -9.61 4.16 -1.79
C GLY A 68 -8.34 4.36 -2.60
N VAL A 69 -7.37 3.46 -2.45
CA VAL A 69 -6.08 3.52 -3.16
C VAL A 69 -5.97 2.30 -4.06
N THR A 70 -5.52 2.52 -5.29
CA THR A 70 -5.20 1.46 -6.25
C THR A 70 -3.73 1.57 -6.64
N LEU A 71 -3.09 0.41 -6.77
CA LEU A 71 -1.72 0.27 -7.19
C LEU A 71 -1.69 -0.63 -8.42
N ALA A 72 -1.39 -0.05 -9.58
CA ALA A 72 -1.30 -0.76 -10.85
C ALA A 72 0.15 -0.80 -11.33
N VAL A 73 0.68 -1.99 -11.59
CA VAL A 73 2.06 -2.17 -12.05
C VAL A 73 2.06 -2.24 -13.59
N GLY A 74 2.68 -1.24 -14.23
CA GLY A 74 2.90 -1.22 -15.67
C GLY A 74 4.28 -1.77 -16.07
N ALA A 75 4.61 -1.67 -17.36
CA ALA A 75 5.87 -2.20 -17.89
C ALA A 75 7.11 -1.37 -17.51
N SER A 76 6.95 -0.05 -17.32
CA SER A 76 8.05 0.89 -17.05
C SER A 76 7.90 1.67 -15.73
N ALA A 77 6.68 1.72 -15.19
CA ALA A 77 6.36 2.40 -13.93
C ALA A 77 5.13 1.77 -13.31
N ALA A 78 4.95 1.98 -12.01
CA ALA A 78 3.69 1.67 -11.33
C ALA A 78 2.90 2.97 -11.09
N THR A 79 1.59 2.88 -11.15
CA THR A 79 0.67 3.99 -10.88
C THR A 79 0.00 3.76 -9.54
N LEU A 80 0.22 4.68 -8.61
CA LEU A 80 -0.49 4.76 -7.34
C LEU A 80 -1.57 5.84 -7.48
N ALA A 81 -2.84 5.44 -7.50
CA ALA A 81 -3.97 6.35 -7.63
C ALA A 81 -4.86 6.29 -6.38
N TRP A 82 -5.48 7.42 -6.04
CA TRP A 82 -6.36 7.50 -4.88
C TRP A 82 -7.60 8.34 -5.15
N GLN A 83 -8.72 7.89 -4.61
CA GLN A 83 -10.04 8.47 -4.81
C GLN A 83 -10.81 8.46 -3.48
N TYR A 84 -11.29 9.61 -3.06
CA TYR A 84 -12.24 9.75 -1.96
C TYR A 84 -13.65 9.46 -2.45
N SER A 85 -14.40 8.69 -1.68
CA SER A 85 -15.80 8.38 -1.97
C SER A 85 -16.60 8.40 -0.67
N TYR A 86 -17.64 9.24 -0.64
CA TYR A 86 -18.55 9.38 0.50
C TYR A 86 -19.87 10.00 0.06
N ALA A 87 -20.94 9.69 0.77
CA ALA A 87 -22.23 10.36 0.58
C ALA A 87 -22.13 11.80 1.07
N GLY A 88 -22.43 12.77 0.20
CA GLY A 88 -22.50 14.18 0.59
C GLY A 88 -23.54 14.41 1.68
N GLY A 89 -23.20 15.20 2.70
CA GLY A 89 -24.06 15.40 3.87
C GLY A 89 -23.31 16.08 5.03
N TRP A 90 -23.95 16.21 6.17
CA TRP A 90 -23.41 16.98 7.30
C TRP A 90 -22.23 16.25 7.95
N GLY A 91 -21.02 16.80 7.76
CA GLY A 91 -19.82 16.41 8.50
C GLY A 91 -18.86 15.44 7.81
N PHE A 92 -19.17 14.87 6.63
CA PHE A 92 -18.20 14.03 5.91
C PHE A 92 -17.27 14.87 5.03
N TYR A 93 -15.97 14.55 5.10
CA TYR A 93 -14.95 15.26 4.34
C TYR A 93 -13.79 14.32 3.95
N SER A 94 -13.07 14.68 2.90
CA SER A 94 -11.81 14.03 2.53
C SER A 94 -10.76 14.28 3.59
N LEU A 95 -10.29 13.23 4.25
CA LEU A 95 -9.25 13.36 5.25
C LEU A 95 -7.88 13.40 4.55
N ASN A 96 -7.05 14.38 4.87
CA ASN A 96 -5.68 14.42 4.33
C ASN A 96 -4.88 13.22 4.87
N CYS A 97 -4.34 12.41 3.96
CA CYS A 97 -3.61 11.18 4.26
C CYS A 97 -2.21 11.25 3.68
N ARG A 98 -1.28 10.55 4.31
CA ARG A 98 -0.01 10.15 3.73
C ARG A 98 -0.12 8.71 3.23
N ILE A 99 0.17 8.50 1.95
CA ILE A 99 0.26 7.16 1.36
C ILE A 99 1.73 6.81 1.23
N HIS A 100 2.18 5.92 2.09
CA HIS A 100 3.50 5.30 2.05
C HIS A 100 3.51 4.20 0.99
N TYR A 101 4.59 4.09 0.22
CA TYR A 101 4.75 3.01 -0.75
C TYR A 101 6.17 2.44 -0.70
N GLY A 102 6.27 1.14 -0.97
CA GLY A 102 7.50 0.37 -0.84
C GLY A 102 7.40 -0.98 -1.53
N TYR A 103 8.38 -1.85 -1.29
CA TYR A 103 8.36 -3.24 -1.75
C TYR A 103 8.78 -4.22 -0.66
N TYR A 104 8.43 -5.49 -0.83
CA TYR A 104 8.93 -6.60 -0.01
C TYR A 104 9.32 -7.80 -0.88
#